data_AF-A0A4R7VJN0-F1
#
_entry.id   AF-A0A4R7VJN0-F1
#
_cell.length_a   1.000
_cell.length_b   1.000
_cell.length_c   1.000
_cell.angle_alpha   90.00
_cell.angle_beta   90.00
_cell.angle_gamma   90.00
#
_symmetry.space_group_name_H-M   'P 1'
#
loop_
_entity.id
_entity.type
_entity.pdbx_description
1 polymer ?
#
loop_
_entity_poly.entity_id
_entity_poly.type
_entity_poly.pdbx_seq_one_letter_code
_entity_poly.pdbx_strand_id
1 'polypeptide(L)'
;MTTVEFRPWPIAGDRTPTTYGEVIDAYFDGACRTLALPEDHIVPHARSLTSVLGAWAQAPIESLADYYSWVANNGAPLEFSAAFSAAGVQAFRVLLEVRRQDPTPRAVQAEGHAFTRRLATEFGVYLGRFLEIEDLFLGDRDPAGPFSVMHAVALSAVGEPPLFKMYLNPGVTGRSPAGVTEEALRRLGLADAWAAVVDHFGGADMNAPEHEVALVGLDLTSSADARVKVYLRHTGVGAERIDRAAAVAADHKDGVFAEIIEAIGGGVDATGWEKAPMTCLAFRSRRDVPSSATLYTPLDPNLANDEVSAARVMHLMRMAGVDPGVYETAVSAICGDRRDRLRRLSWVGYKHPADPVCTLYAGLNSPGREPVD
;
A
#
# COMPACT_ATOMS: atom_id res chain seq x y z
N MET A 1 -11.15 -19.46 -19.67
CA MET A 1 -9.87 -19.20 -19.00
C MET A 1 -9.27 -17.99 -19.68
N THR A 2 -9.38 -16.81 -19.08
CA THR A 2 -8.70 -15.60 -19.57
C THR A 2 -7.23 -15.74 -19.19
N THR A 3 -6.37 -16.03 -20.17
CA THR A 3 -4.93 -15.88 -20.01
C THR A 3 -4.66 -14.43 -19.66
N VAL A 4 -4.24 -14.18 -18.42
CA VAL A 4 -3.76 -12.86 -18.00
C VAL A 4 -2.47 -12.62 -18.77
N GLU A 5 -2.51 -11.82 -19.84
CA GLU A 5 -1.30 -11.37 -20.51
C GLU A 5 -0.54 -10.44 -19.58
N PHE A 6 0.41 -11.00 -18.84
CA PHE A 6 1.36 -10.25 -18.04
C PHE A 6 2.16 -9.31 -18.95
N ARG A 7 1.90 -8.01 -18.86
CA ARG A 7 2.82 -7.00 -19.41
C ARG A 7 3.49 -6.33 -18.22
N PRO A 8 4.71 -6.74 -17.85
CA PRO A 8 5.46 -6.05 -16.82
C PRO A 8 5.67 -4.58 -17.21
N TRP A 9 6.10 -3.73 -16.26
CA TRP A 9 6.90 -2.53 -16.57
C TRP A 9 7.79 -2.87 -17.77
N PRO A 10 7.97 -2.05 -18.83
CA PRO A 10 8.74 -2.41 -20.01
C PRO A 10 10.06 -2.98 -19.54
N ILE A 11 10.11 -4.32 -19.56
CA ILE A 11 11.31 -5.05 -19.23
C ILE A 11 12.21 -4.68 -20.38
N ALA A 12 13.36 -4.11 -20.05
CA ALA A 12 14.38 -3.99 -21.07
C ALA A 12 14.79 -5.42 -21.42
N GLY A 13 14.29 -5.92 -22.55
CA GLY A 13 14.71 -7.20 -23.12
C GLY A 13 13.58 -8.20 -23.39
N ASP A 14 13.92 -9.18 -24.22
CA ASP A 14 13.06 -10.24 -24.77
C ASP A 14 12.59 -11.30 -23.74
N ARG A 15 12.71 -11.01 -22.42
CA ARG A 15 12.53 -12.01 -21.36
C ARG A 15 11.22 -11.78 -20.61
N THR A 16 10.26 -12.68 -20.85
CA THR A 16 8.99 -12.74 -20.11
C THR A 16 9.21 -13.43 -18.76
N PRO A 17 8.97 -12.76 -17.62
CA PRO A 17 9.03 -13.39 -16.31
C PRO A 17 8.04 -14.55 -16.24
N THR A 18 8.49 -15.66 -15.65
CA THR A 18 7.68 -16.87 -15.48
C THR A 18 7.37 -17.15 -14.01
N THR A 19 8.11 -16.53 -13.08
CA THR A 19 7.93 -16.67 -11.64
C THR A 19 7.76 -15.32 -10.93
N TYR A 20 7.21 -15.33 -9.72
CA TYR A 20 7.07 -14.08 -8.94
C TYR A 20 8.42 -13.43 -8.60
N GLY A 21 9.48 -14.21 -8.39
CA GLY A 21 10.83 -13.68 -8.20
C GLY A 21 11.36 -12.95 -9.43
N GLU A 22 11.20 -13.56 -10.62
CA GLU A 22 11.58 -12.91 -11.89
C GLU A 22 10.77 -11.62 -12.11
N VAL A 23 9.50 -11.57 -11.71
CA VAL A 23 8.68 -10.35 -11.77
C VAL A 23 9.25 -9.26 -10.88
N ILE A 24 9.53 -9.57 -9.61
CA ILE A 24 10.05 -8.59 -8.65
C ILE A 24 11.38 -8.02 -9.15
N ASP A 25 12.32 -8.90 -9.53
CA ASP A 25 13.64 -8.49 -10.03
C ASP A 25 13.50 -7.61 -11.28
N ALA A 26 12.67 -8.02 -12.25
CA ALA A 26 12.47 -7.26 -13.48
C ALA A 26 11.83 -5.88 -13.25
N TYR A 27 10.93 -5.75 -12.27
CA TYR A 27 10.34 -4.45 -11.91
C TYR A 27 11.34 -3.53 -11.23
N PHE A 28 12.19 -4.04 -10.33
CA PHE A 28 13.25 -3.23 -9.72
C PHE A 28 14.30 -2.81 -10.75
N ASP A 29 14.73 -3.72 -11.63
CA ASP A 29 15.65 -3.41 -12.72
C ASP A 29 15.04 -2.37 -13.69
N GLY A 30 13.75 -2.53 -14.03
CA GLY A 30 12.98 -1.59 -14.83
C GLY A 30 12.89 -0.20 -14.19
N ALA A 31 12.57 -0.16 -12.90
CA ALA A 31 12.51 1.08 -12.14
C ALA A 31 13.87 1.80 -12.09
N CYS A 32 14.99 1.08 -11.94
CA CYS A 32 16.32 1.69 -11.98
C CYS A 32 16.57 2.42 -13.29
N ARG A 33 16.26 1.78 -14.43
CA ARG A 33 16.45 2.38 -15.75
C ARG A 33 15.48 3.53 -16.03
N THR A 34 14.21 3.35 -15.69
CA THR A 34 13.14 4.32 -16.00
C THR A 34 13.17 5.54 -15.09
N LEU A 35 13.47 5.34 -13.80
CA LEU A 35 13.37 6.37 -12.77
C LEU A 35 14.74 6.90 -12.32
N ALA A 36 15.82 6.49 -13.01
CA ALA A 36 17.21 6.84 -12.69
C ALA A 36 17.59 6.51 -11.23
N LEU A 37 17.16 5.35 -10.73
CA LEU A 37 17.55 4.89 -9.39
C LEU A 37 18.93 4.23 -9.44
N PRO A 38 19.73 4.32 -8.36
CA PRO A 38 21.07 3.74 -8.30
C PRO A 38 21.03 2.21 -8.31
N GLU A 39 21.36 1.61 -9.46
CA GLU A 39 21.30 0.16 -9.68
C GLU A 39 22.16 -0.63 -8.68
N ASP A 40 23.33 -0.09 -8.34
CA ASP A 40 24.29 -0.66 -7.39
C ASP A 40 23.76 -0.75 -5.94
N HIS A 41 22.74 0.05 -5.61
CA HIS A 41 22.04 -0.01 -4.33
C HIS A 41 20.74 -0.82 -4.39
N ILE A 42 19.95 -0.64 -5.45
CA ILE A 42 18.61 -1.22 -5.52
C ILE A 42 18.63 -2.71 -5.87
N VAL A 43 19.38 -3.10 -6.91
CA VAL A 43 19.33 -4.45 -7.48
C VAL A 43 19.84 -5.52 -6.51
N PRO A 44 20.94 -5.33 -5.78
CA PRO A 44 21.38 -6.33 -4.79
C PRO A 44 20.33 -6.58 -3.71
N HIS A 45 19.67 -5.53 -3.22
CA HIS A 45 18.63 -5.66 -2.21
C HIS A 45 17.35 -6.32 -2.74
N ALA A 46 16.97 -6.04 -3.99
CA ALA A 46 15.87 -6.73 -4.65
C ALA A 46 16.15 -8.24 -4.78
N ARG A 47 17.37 -8.61 -5.18
CA ARG A 47 17.79 -10.03 -5.25
C ARG A 47 17.88 -10.71 -3.89
N SER A 48 18.34 -9.99 -2.87
CA SER A 48 18.28 -10.50 -1.49
C SER A 48 16.84 -10.75 -1.07
N LEU A 49 15.90 -9.85 -1.38
CA LEU A 49 14.48 -10.04 -1.08
C LEU A 49 13.93 -11.30 -1.75
N THR A 50 14.20 -11.50 -3.05
CA THR A 50 13.73 -12.69 -3.77
C THR A 50 14.32 -13.97 -3.22
N SER A 51 15.54 -13.94 -2.68
CA SER A 51 16.12 -15.06 -1.94
C SER A 51 15.33 -15.39 -0.65
N VAL A 52 14.94 -14.39 0.14
CA VAL A 52 14.20 -14.59 1.41
C VAL A 52 12.76 -15.07 1.20
N LEU A 53 12.18 -14.76 0.04
CA LEU A 53 10.87 -15.27 -0.38
C LEU A 53 10.88 -16.80 -0.64
N GLY A 54 12.06 -17.39 -0.86
CA GLY A 54 12.25 -18.84 -0.94
C GLY A 54 11.43 -19.49 -2.07
N ALA A 55 10.73 -20.58 -1.76
CA ALA A 55 9.94 -21.33 -2.74
C ALA A 55 8.86 -20.48 -3.44
N TRP A 56 8.33 -19.45 -2.77
CA TRP A 56 7.33 -18.57 -3.37
C TRP A 56 7.90 -17.71 -4.51
N ALA A 57 9.16 -17.27 -4.42
CA ALA A 57 9.81 -16.56 -5.52
C ALA A 57 9.97 -17.44 -6.77
N GLN A 58 10.02 -18.76 -6.61
CA GLN A 58 10.09 -19.72 -7.72
C GLN A 58 8.72 -20.20 -8.19
N ALA A 59 7.64 -19.81 -7.50
CA ALA A 59 6.30 -20.19 -7.89
C ALA A 59 5.95 -19.53 -9.24
N PRO A 60 5.30 -20.28 -10.15
CA PRO A 60 4.90 -19.72 -11.43
C PRO A 60 3.92 -18.56 -11.23
N ILE A 61 3.90 -17.62 -12.17
CA ILE A 61 2.86 -16.60 -12.22
C ILE A 61 1.55 -17.32 -12.59
N GLU A 62 0.79 -17.71 -11.58
CA GLU A 62 -0.45 -18.47 -11.75
C GLU A 62 -1.57 -17.61 -12.33
N SER A 63 -2.56 -18.28 -12.93
CA SER A 63 -3.91 -17.74 -13.04
C SER A 63 -4.40 -17.38 -11.64
N LEU A 64 -4.86 -16.14 -11.42
CA LEU A 64 -5.37 -15.62 -10.13
C LEU A 64 -6.69 -16.31 -9.67
N ALA A 65 -7.01 -17.48 -10.20
CA ALA A 65 -8.28 -18.17 -10.03
C ALA A 65 -8.43 -18.85 -8.67
N ASP A 66 -7.33 -19.35 -8.09
CA ASP A 66 -7.38 -20.21 -6.90
C ASP A 66 -7.30 -19.42 -5.58
N TYR A 67 -6.81 -18.18 -5.62
CA TYR A 67 -6.79 -17.27 -4.47
C TYR A 67 -6.67 -15.82 -4.91
N TYR A 68 -7.58 -14.99 -4.41
CA TYR A 68 -7.63 -13.56 -4.67
C TYR A 68 -6.93 -12.81 -3.53
N SER A 69 -5.73 -12.29 -3.80
CA SER A 69 -4.99 -11.49 -2.82
C SER A 69 -5.57 -10.09 -2.71
N TRP A 70 -5.58 -9.52 -1.50
CA TRP A 70 -6.01 -8.15 -1.27
C TRP A 70 -4.94 -7.09 -1.62
N VAL A 71 -3.73 -7.53 -1.98
CA VAL A 71 -2.59 -6.66 -2.30
C VAL A 71 -2.86 -5.75 -3.49
N ALA A 72 -3.44 -6.30 -4.56
CA ALA A 72 -3.74 -5.55 -5.79
C ALA A 72 -5.21 -5.71 -6.19
N ASN A 73 -5.76 -4.70 -6.88
CA ASN A 73 -7.17 -4.66 -7.30
C ASN A 73 -7.62 -5.82 -8.18
N ASN A 74 -6.70 -6.53 -8.82
CA ASN A 74 -7.00 -7.66 -9.68
C ASN A 74 -6.84 -9.01 -8.98
N GLY A 75 -6.50 -9.04 -7.69
CA GLY A 75 -6.23 -10.26 -6.94
C GLY A 75 -4.77 -10.71 -6.99
N ALA A 76 -3.87 -9.98 -7.65
CA ALA A 76 -2.47 -10.34 -7.71
C ALA A 76 -1.79 -10.18 -6.34
N PRO A 77 -0.88 -11.09 -5.95
CA PRO A 77 -0.22 -11.04 -4.65
C PRO A 77 0.96 -10.05 -4.61
N LEU A 78 1.01 -9.11 -5.55
CA LEU A 78 2.06 -8.11 -5.73
C LEU A 78 1.47 -6.78 -6.23
N GLU A 79 1.89 -5.68 -5.61
CA GLU A 79 1.61 -4.31 -6.05
C GLU A 79 2.89 -3.48 -5.91
N PHE A 80 3.22 -2.68 -6.92
CA PHE A 80 4.41 -1.82 -6.91
C PHE A 80 4.03 -0.38 -6.63
N SER A 81 4.92 0.36 -5.97
CA SER A 81 4.70 1.79 -5.76
C SER A 81 5.97 2.62 -5.83
N ALA A 82 5.83 3.86 -6.31
CA ALA A 82 6.90 4.84 -6.41
C ALA A 82 6.46 6.11 -5.67
N ALA A 83 7.30 6.61 -4.76
CA ALA A 83 7.05 7.88 -4.07
C ALA A 83 7.89 9.00 -4.68
N PHE A 84 7.27 10.15 -4.89
CA PHE A 84 7.83 11.32 -5.55
C PHE A 84 7.66 12.55 -4.65
N SER A 85 8.69 13.37 -4.56
CA SER A 85 8.62 14.71 -3.96
C SER A 85 9.32 15.72 -4.85
N ALA A 86 9.39 16.98 -4.41
CA ALA A 86 10.17 18.01 -5.09
C ALA A 86 11.66 17.64 -5.23
N ALA A 87 12.18 16.77 -4.35
CA ALA A 87 13.55 16.25 -4.43
C ALA A 87 13.73 15.08 -5.41
N GLY A 88 12.68 14.69 -6.13
CA GLY A 88 12.68 13.56 -7.07
C GLY A 88 12.09 12.28 -6.45
N VAL A 89 12.48 11.12 -7.00
CA VAL A 89 12.00 9.83 -6.51
C VAL A 89 12.59 9.52 -5.15
N GLN A 90 11.73 9.27 -4.17
CA GLN A 90 12.12 9.03 -2.78
C GLN A 90 12.39 7.54 -2.53
N ALA A 91 11.56 6.67 -3.10
CA ALA A 91 11.74 5.23 -3.00
C ALA A 91 10.83 4.48 -3.97
N PHE A 92 11.28 3.30 -4.37
CA PHE A 92 10.50 2.30 -5.09
C PHE A 92 10.21 1.10 -4.18
N ARG A 93 9.01 0.54 -4.30
CA ARG A 93 8.43 -0.39 -3.33
C ARG A 93 7.72 -1.53 -4.02
N VAL A 94 7.69 -2.67 -3.33
CA VAL A 94 6.76 -3.75 -3.60
C VAL A 94 5.99 -4.08 -2.32
N LEU A 95 4.66 -4.16 -2.41
CA LEU A 95 3.74 -4.74 -1.46
C LEU A 95 3.43 -6.17 -1.92
N LEU A 96 3.41 -7.13 -1.01
CA LEU A 96 3.25 -8.54 -1.33
C LEU A 96 2.51 -9.32 -0.25
N GLU A 97 1.87 -10.42 -0.66
CA GLU A 97 1.26 -11.43 0.21
C GLU A 97 1.88 -12.78 -0.14
N VAL A 98 2.78 -13.25 0.74
CA VAL A 98 3.48 -14.51 0.52
C VAL A 98 2.50 -15.67 0.71
N ARG A 99 2.47 -16.59 -0.26
CA ARG A 99 1.61 -17.78 -0.22
C ARG A 99 2.36 -19.07 -0.52
N ARG A 100 1.71 -20.19 -0.26
CA ARG A 100 2.11 -21.53 -0.72
C ARG A 100 1.35 -21.87 -2.01
N GLN A 101 1.75 -22.96 -2.67
CA GLN A 101 1.16 -23.41 -3.95
C GLN A 101 -0.34 -23.74 -3.85
N ASP A 102 -0.80 -24.27 -2.71
CA ASP A 102 -2.22 -24.52 -2.43
C ASP A 102 -2.72 -23.58 -1.33
N PRO A 103 -3.06 -22.32 -1.67
CA PRO A 103 -3.39 -21.29 -0.68
C PRO A 103 -4.75 -21.54 -0.02
N THR A 104 -4.74 -21.77 1.29
CA THR A 104 -5.91 -21.58 2.17
C THR A 104 -5.68 -20.33 3.02
N PRO A 105 -6.72 -19.65 3.54
CA PRO A 105 -6.55 -18.48 4.41
C PRO A 105 -5.57 -18.73 5.55
N ARG A 106 -5.65 -19.90 6.19
CA ARG A 106 -4.72 -20.30 7.26
C ARG A 106 -3.30 -20.56 6.77
N ALA A 107 -3.13 -21.23 5.63
CA ALA A 107 -1.80 -21.47 5.07
C ALA A 107 -1.11 -20.17 4.64
N VAL A 108 -1.87 -19.22 4.08
CA VAL A 108 -1.38 -17.88 3.73
C VAL A 108 -0.96 -17.09 4.99
N GLN A 109 -1.79 -17.09 6.04
CA GLN A 109 -1.42 -16.47 7.32
C GLN A 109 -0.14 -17.08 7.90
N ALA A 110 -0.06 -18.42 7.96
CA ALA A 110 1.11 -19.10 8.49
C ALA A 110 2.37 -18.77 7.68
N GLU A 111 2.28 -18.73 6.35
CA GLU A 111 3.41 -18.38 5.49
C GLU A 111 3.84 -16.93 5.64
N GLY A 112 2.89 -15.99 5.75
CA GLY A 112 3.21 -14.58 6.01
C GLY A 112 3.89 -14.36 7.37
N HIS A 113 3.45 -15.05 8.43
CA HIS A 113 4.12 -15.02 9.73
C HIS A 113 5.50 -15.69 9.72
N ALA A 114 5.67 -16.76 8.94
CA ALA A 114 6.98 -17.38 8.72
C ALA A 114 7.91 -16.44 7.94
N PHE A 115 7.40 -15.75 6.93
CA PHE A 115 8.16 -14.76 6.17
C PHE A 115 8.61 -13.60 7.05
N THR A 116 7.77 -13.07 7.96
CA THR A 116 8.17 -12.07 8.95
C THR A 116 9.40 -12.53 9.76
N ARG A 117 9.41 -13.79 10.20
CA ARG A 117 10.53 -14.38 10.93
C ARG A 117 11.78 -14.51 10.04
N ARG A 118 11.63 -14.90 8.77
CA ARG A 118 12.75 -14.96 7.81
C ARG A 118 13.37 -13.59 7.56
N LEU A 119 12.57 -12.53 7.46
CA LEU A 119 13.10 -11.16 7.34
C LEU A 119 14.00 -10.79 8.53
N ALA A 120 13.66 -11.22 9.74
CA ALA A 120 14.48 -10.92 10.92
C ALA A 120 15.84 -11.63 10.87
N THR A 121 15.86 -12.89 10.42
CA THR A 121 17.09 -13.67 10.26
C THR A 121 17.99 -13.10 9.16
N GLU A 122 17.41 -12.76 8.01
CA GLU A 122 18.18 -12.45 6.78
C GLU A 122 18.49 -10.96 6.62
N PHE A 123 17.60 -10.08 7.08
CA PHE A 123 17.75 -8.62 6.98
C PHE A 123 17.95 -7.93 8.34
N GLY A 124 17.92 -8.67 9.45
CA GLY A 124 18.09 -8.08 10.78
C GLY A 124 16.95 -7.14 11.19
N VAL A 125 15.75 -7.27 10.61
CA VAL A 125 14.62 -6.41 10.95
C VAL A 125 14.17 -6.60 12.39
N TYR A 126 13.62 -5.55 13.00
CA TYR A 126 13.17 -5.60 14.38
C TYR A 126 11.71 -6.08 14.47
N LEU A 127 11.47 -7.17 15.20
CA LEU A 127 10.14 -7.76 15.39
C LEU A 127 9.49 -7.44 16.74
N GLY A 128 10.16 -6.76 17.67
CA GLY A 128 9.68 -6.66 19.06
C GLY A 128 8.25 -6.12 19.18
N ARG A 129 7.91 -5.04 18.47
CA ARG A 129 6.52 -4.51 18.45
C ARG A 129 5.51 -5.51 17.90
N PHE A 130 5.88 -6.25 16.86
CA PHE A 130 4.99 -7.25 16.28
C PHE A 130 4.76 -8.40 17.27
N LEU A 131 5.80 -8.89 17.92
CA LEU A 131 5.70 -9.99 18.90
C LEU A 131 4.82 -9.64 20.11
N GLU A 132 4.73 -8.36 20.49
CA GLU A 132 3.85 -7.90 21.58
C GLU A 132 2.35 -7.98 21.23
N ILE A 133 2.02 -8.00 19.94
CA ILE A 133 0.63 -7.97 19.44
C ILE A 133 0.27 -9.18 18.58
N GLU A 134 1.20 -10.10 18.32
CA GLU A 134 1.03 -11.19 17.35
C GLU A 134 -0.20 -12.06 17.67
N ASP A 135 -0.47 -12.34 18.94
CA ASP A 135 -1.63 -13.12 19.40
C ASP A 135 -2.97 -12.47 19.06
N LEU A 136 -3.03 -11.14 18.90
CA LEU A 136 -4.25 -10.45 18.51
C LEU A 136 -4.67 -10.77 17.07
N PHE A 137 -3.72 -11.20 16.24
CA PHE A 137 -3.90 -11.48 14.82
C PHE A 137 -3.81 -12.97 14.49
N LEU A 138 -3.77 -13.84 15.51
CA LEU A 138 -3.78 -15.29 15.37
C LEU A 138 -5.01 -15.85 16.08
N GLY A 139 -5.79 -16.68 15.38
CA GLY A 139 -7.00 -17.29 15.91
C GLY A 139 -7.07 -18.79 15.64
N ASP A 140 -7.88 -19.49 16.44
CA ASP A 140 -8.08 -20.95 16.30
C ASP A 140 -8.90 -21.29 15.05
N ARG A 141 -9.73 -20.36 14.58
CA ARG A 141 -10.53 -20.51 13.34
C ARG A 141 -9.75 -20.02 12.13
N ASP A 142 -10.23 -20.38 10.95
CA ASP A 142 -9.62 -19.90 9.73
C ASP A 142 -9.71 -18.35 9.68
N PRO A 143 -8.66 -17.67 9.22
CA PRO A 143 -8.64 -16.22 9.09
C PRO A 143 -9.87 -15.67 8.37
N ALA A 144 -10.53 -14.72 9.01
CA ALA A 144 -11.67 -14.00 8.47
C ALA A 144 -11.23 -12.76 7.67
N GLY A 145 -12.09 -12.30 6.78
CA GLY A 145 -11.86 -11.09 6.00
C GLY A 145 -10.94 -11.32 4.80
N PRO A 146 -10.53 -10.24 4.12
CA PRO A 146 -9.93 -10.33 2.78
C PRO A 146 -8.44 -10.69 2.76
N PHE A 147 -7.73 -10.53 3.88
CA PHE A 147 -6.32 -10.90 4.03
C PHE A 147 -6.00 -11.16 5.51
N SER A 148 -4.79 -11.65 5.79
CA SER A 148 -4.29 -11.80 7.16
C SER A 148 -3.09 -10.91 7.44
N VAL A 149 -2.04 -11.05 6.63
CA VAL A 149 -0.80 -10.28 6.71
C VAL A 149 -0.25 -10.02 5.32
N MET A 150 0.23 -8.80 5.10
CA MET A 150 0.97 -8.40 3.91
C MET A 150 2.27 -7.72 4.31
N HIS A 151 3.24 -7.67 3.41
CA HIS A 151 4.54 -7.06 3.64
C HIS A 151 4.87 -6.08 2.54
N ALA A 152 5.50 -4.96 2.90
CA ALA A 152 6.11 -4.09 1.90
C ALA A 152 7.59 -3.91 2.20
N VAL A 153 8.37 -3.80 1.15
CA VAL A 153 9.76 -3.33 1.20
C VAL A 153 9.89 -2.06 0.40
N ALA A 154 10.61 -1.08 0.95
CA ALA A 154 10.96 0.15 0.28
C ALA A 154 12.47 0.20 0.08
N LEU A 155 12.88 0.30 -1.17
CA LEU A 155 14.27 0.53 -1.55
C LEU A 155 14.45 2.03 -1.82
N SER A 156 15.37 2.63 -1.07
CA SER A 156 15.61 4.07 -1.08
C SER A 156 16.38 4.48 -2.33
N ALA A 157 15.97 5.57 -2.96
CA ALA A 157 16.69 6.14 -4.09
C ALA A 157 18.04 6.77 -3.69
N VAL A 158 18.25 6.99 -2.39
CA VAL A 158 19.45 7.65 -1.83
C VAL A 158 20.37 6.69 -1.08
N GLY A 159 20.22 5.38 -1.29
CA GLY A 159 21.16 4.35 -0.79
C GLY A 159 20.99 3.94 0.68
N GLU A 160 19.89 4.33 1.34
CA GLU A 160 19.56 3.84 2.67
C GLU A 160 19.20 2.33 2.65
N PRO A 161 19.43 1.60 3.76
CA PRO A 161 19.03 0.21 3.87
C PRO A 161 17.53 0.00 3.57
N PRO A 162 17.14 -1.20 3.07
CA PRO A 162 15.74 -1.52 2.81
C PRO A 162 14.87 -1.32 4.05
N LEU A 163 13.74 -0.63 3.88
CA LEU A 163 12.76 -0.46 4.94
C LEU A 163 11.62 -1.46 4.76
N PHE A 164 11.46 -2.35 5.73
CA PHE A 164 10.39 -3.34 5.75
C PHE A 164 9.20 -2.86 6.57
N LYS A 165 8.01 -3.18 6.08
CA LYS A 165 6.73 -2.95 6.75
C LYS A 165 5.90 -4.21 6.71
N MET A 166 5.07 -4.37 7.72
CA MET A 166 3.98 -5.35 7.69
C MET A 166 2.64 -4.65 7.85
N TYR A 167 1.60 -5.23 7.27
CA TYR A 167 0.22 -4.81 7.39
C TYR A 167 -0.60 -6.00 7.88
N LEU A 168 -1.40 -5.78 8.90
CA LEU A 168 -2.19 -6.78 9.59
C LEU A 168 -3.68 -6.44 9.45
N ASN A 169 -4.50 -7.46 9.24
CA ASN A 169 -5.95 -7.33 9.24
C ASN A 169 -6.49 -7.41 10.68
N PRO A 170 -6.99 -6.31 11.28
CA PRO A 170 -7.52 -6.32 12.64
C PRO A 170 -8.82 -7.13 12.78
N GLY A 171 -9.52 -7.43 11.69
CA GLY A 171 -10.69 -8.32 11.67
C GLY A 171 -10.34 -9.81 11.49
N VAL A 172 -9.07 -10.18 11.40
CA VAL A 172 -8.63 -11.54 11.00
C VAL A 172 -9.16 -12.66 11.89
N THR A 173 -9.39 -12.39 13.17
CA THR A 173 -9.92 -13.40 14.12
C THR A 173 -11.44 -13.34 14.26
N GLY A 174 -12.13 -12.53 13.46
CA GLY A 174 -13.57 -12.25 13.59
C GLY A 174 -13.95 -11.35 14.78
N ARG A 175 -12.96 -10.83 15.51
CA ARG A 175 -13.16 -9.81 16.55
C ARG A 175 -13.39 -8.45 15.89
N SER A 176 -13.94 -7.50 16.65
CA SER A 176 -14.09 -6.11 16.18
C SER A 176 -12.73 -5.54 15.77
N PRO A 177 -12.58 -5.05 14.52
CA PRO A 177 -11.37 -4.38 14.06
C PRO A 177 -10.93 -3.22 14.96
N ALA A 178 -11.87 -2.39 15.41
CA ALA A 178 -11.59 -1.28 16.32
C ALA A 178 -11.02 -1.77 17.66
N GLY A 179 -11.66 -2.77 18.29
CA GLY A 179 -11.21 -3.29 19.58
C GLY A 179 -9.86 -4.01 19.52
N VAL A 180 -9.57 -4.72 18.42
CA VAL A 180 -8.24 -5.31 18.17
C VAL A 180 -7.18 -4.23 18.02
N THR A 181 -7.51 -3.16 17.30
CA THR A 181 -6.60 -2.02 17.06
C THR A 181 -6.32 -1.25 18.35
N GLU A 182 -7.35 -0.97 19.14
CA GLU A 182 -7.22 -0.34 20.46
C GLU A 182 -6.29 -1.14 21.37
N GLU A 183 -6.52 -2.46 21.49
CA GLU A 183 -5.69 -3.33 22.31
C GLU A 183 -4.25 -3.41 21.79
N ALA A 184 -4.05 -3.46 20.47
CA ALA A 184 -2.71 -3.42 19.87
C ALA A 184 -1.98 -2.10 20.21
N LEU A 185 -2.63 -0.95 20.02
CA LEU A 185 -2.04 0.36 20.33
C LEU A 185 -1.78 0.51 21.83
N ARG A 186 -2.66 0.00 22.69
CA ARG A 186 -2.46 -0.02 24.15
C ARG A 186 -1.20 -0.81 24.54
N ARG A 187 -1.03 -2.02 24.01
CA ARG A 187 0.18 -2.85 24.26
C ARG A 187 1.46 -2.17 23.80
N LEU A 188 1.40 -1.44 22.69
CA LEU A 188 2.52 -0.69 22.12
C LEU A 188 2.76 0.68 22.78
N GLY A 189 2.02 1.01 23.86
CA GLY A 189 2.18 2.27 24.59
C GLY A 189 1.67 3.50 23.82
N LEU A 190 0.64 3.32 22.99
CA LEU A 190 0.02 4.36 22.13
C LEU A 190 -1.45 4.58 22.48
N ALA A 191 -1.88 4.19 23.68
CA ALA A 191 -3.28 4.30 24.12
C ALA A 191 -3.79 5.75 24.09
N ASP A 192 -3.01 6.69 24.62
CA ASP A 192 -3.42 8.10 24.70
C ASP A 192 -3.61 8.71 23.31
N ALA A 193 -2.69 8.40 22.38
CA ALA A 193 -2.80 8.84 21.00
C ALA A 193 -4.00 8.22 20.28
N TRP A 194 -4.38 6.99 20.60
CA TRP A 194 -5.60 6.38 20.07
C TRP A 194 -6.86 7.00 20.67
N ALA A 195 -6.87 7.27 21.98
CA ALA A 195 -7.97 7.94 22.65
C ALA A 195 -8.26 9.32 22.02
N ALA A 196 -7.21 10.08 21.68
CA ALA A 196 -7.36 11.35 20.96
C ALA A 196 -8.05 11.18 19.59
N VAL A 197 -7.81 10.07 18.89
CA VAL A 197 -8.52 9.75 17.63
C VAL A 197 -9.99 9.44 17.89
N VAL A 198 -10.29 8.60 18.88
CA VAL A 198 -11.68 8.27 19.24
C VAL A 198 -12.45 9.52 19.68
N ASP A 199 -11.85 10.36 20.50
CA ASP A 199 -12.42 11.63 20.96
C ASP A 199 -12.66 12.61 19.79
N HIS A 200 -11.74 12.66 18.82
CA HIS A 200 -11.90 13.46 17.60
C HIS A 200 -13.14 13.07 16.79
N PHE A 201 -13.47 11.78 16.75
CA PHE A 201 -14.71 11.29 16.15
C PHE A 201 -15.92 11.34 17.11
N GLY A 202 -15.80 12.00 18.27
CA GLY A 202 -16.88 12.17 19.23
C GLY A 202 -17.27 10.88 19.96
N GLY A 203 -16.33 9.95 20.13
CA GLY A 203 -16.58 8.64 20.72
C GLY A 203 -17.36 7.69 19.79
N ALA A 204 -17.34 7.94 18.47
CA ALA A 204 -18.02 7.13 17.49
C ALA A 204 -17.50 5.69 17.45
N ASP A 205 -18.34 4.78 16.95
CA ASP A 205 -17.93 3.41 16.65
C ASP A 205 -16.90 3.42 15.52
N MET A 206 -15.64 3.12 15.84
CA MET A 206 -14.54 3.06 14.87
C MET A 206 -14.65 1.88 13.88
N ASN A 207 -15.75 1.12 13.90
CA ASN A 207 -16.13 0.17 12.85
C ASN A 207 -17.19 0.73 11.89
N ALA A 208 -17.68 1.97 12.11
CA ALA A 208 -18.66 2.59 11.26
C ALA A 208 -18.11 2.81 9.84
N PRO A 209 -18.93 2.65 8.78
CA PRO A 209 -18.47 2.75 7.39
C PRO A 209 -17.71 4.03 7.05
N GLU A 210 -18.00 5.14 7.75
CA GLU A 210 -17.39 6.44 7.50
C GLU A 210 -15.94 6.57 7.98
N HIS A 211 -15.47 5.69 8.86
CA HIS A 211 -14.13 5.71 9.45
C HIS A 211 -13.73 4.32 9.98
N GLU A 212 -14.03 3.28 9.20
CA GLU A 212 -13.79 1.88 9.56
C GLU A 212 -12.29 1.60 9.63
N VAL A 213 -11.83 0.98 10.73
CA VAL A 213 -10.46 0.52 10.84
C VAL A 213 -10.20 -0.66 9.89
N ALA A 214 -9.51 -0.42 8.78
CA ALA A 214 -9.30 -1.38 7.70
C ALA A 214 -8.00 -2.18 7.82
N LEU A 215 -6.92 -1.57 8.34
CA LEU A 215 -5.64 -2.26 8.55
C LEU A 215 -4.75 -1.57 9.59
N VAL A 216 -3.86 -2.34 10.20
CA VAL A 216 -2.80 -1.87 11.08
C VAL A 216 -1.44 -2.15 10.44
N GLY A 217 -0.59 -1.13 10.30
CA GLY A 217 0.74 -1.24 9.72
C GLY A 217 1.86 -1.03 10.75
N LEU A 218 2.95 -1.79 10.65
CA LEU A 218 4.16 -1.60 11.46
C LEU A 218 5.38 -1.37 10.56
N ASP A 219 6.18 -0.35 10.89
CA ASP A 219 7.56 -0.27 10.40
C ASP A 219 8.43 -1.27 11.19
N LEU A 220 9.07 -2.22 10.50
CA LEU A 220 9.87 -3.32 11.10
C LEU A 220 11.30 -2.87 11.43
N THR A 221 11.43 -1.85 12.27
CA THR A 221 12.72 -1.28 12.69
C THR A 221 12.69 -0.83 14.15
N SER A 222 13.83 -0.93 14.82
CA SER A 222 14.02 -0.47 16.20
C SER A 222 14.25 1.04 16.29
N SER A 223 14.32 1.74 15.14
CA SER A 223 14.45 3.20 15.11
C SER A 223 13.38 3.89 15.95
N ALA A 224 13.76 5.00 16.60
CA ALA A 224 12.84 5.88 17.30
C ALA A 224 11.81 6.52 16.36
N ASP A 225 12.09 6.58 15.05
CA ASP A 225 11.19 7.12 14.03
C ASP A 225 10.17 6.12 13.50
N ALA A 226 10.27 4.84 13.91
CA ALA A 226 9.39 3.78 13.47
C ALA A 226 7.95 4.06 13.90
N ARG A 227 7.01 3.80 12.99
CA ARG A 227 5.59 4.11 13.21
C ARG A 227 4.76 2.85 13.33
N VAL A 228 3.70 3.00 14.12
CA VAL A 228 2.48 2.19 13.98
C VAL A 228 1.51 2.99 13.12
N LYS A 229 0.78 2.34 12.24
CA LYS A 229 -0.15 2.98 11.31
C LYS A 229 -1.52 2.38 11.46
N VAL A 230 -2.56 3.20 11.47
CA VAL A 230 -3.95 2.75 11.39
C VAL A 230 -4.57 3.38 10.15
N TYR A 231 -5.20 2.57 9.32
CA TYR A 231 -5.87 3.06 8.13
C TYR A 231 -7.38 3.02 8.34
N LEU A 232 -7.99 4.18 8.18
CA LEU A 232 -9.43 4.39 8.27
C LEU A 232 -10.00 4.44 6.85
N ARG A 233 -11.02 3.62 6.57
CA ARG A 233 -11.76 3.61 5.31
C ARG A 233 -12.99 4.51 5.44
N HIS A 234 -13.27 5.29 4.38
CA HIS A 234 -14.32 6.32 4.40
C HIS A 234 -15.43 6.03 3.38
N THR A 235 -16.23 5.00 3.63
CA THR A 235 -17.30 4.56 2.72
C THR A 235 -18.49 5.50 2.79
N GLY A 236 -18.95 6.00 1.62
CA GLY A 236 -20.10 6.91 1.56
C GLY A 236 -19.81 8.31 2.12
N VAL A 237 -18.55 8.73 2.15
CA VAL A 237 -18.11 9.99 2.77
C VAL A 237 -17.57 10.95 1.71
N GLY A 238 -18.02 12.21 1.76
CA GLY A 238 -17.55 13.27 0.88
C GLY A 238 -16.17 13.82 1.28
N ALA A 239 -15.54 14.52 0.35
CA ALA A 239 -14.17 15.03 0.45
C ALA A 239 -13.89 15.85 1.73
N GLU A 240 -14.77 16.80 2.08
CA GLU A 240 -14.62 17.63 3.28
C GLU A 240 -14.62 16.83 4.59
N ARG A 241 -15.45 15.78 4.67
CA ARG A 241 -15.52 14.93 5.88
C ARG A 241 -14.28 14.06 6.00
N ILE A 242 -13.71 13.63 4.87
CA ILE A 242 -12.44 12.88 4.83
C ILE A 242 -11.28 13.80 5.26
N ASP A 243 -11.26 15.06 4.80
CA ASP A 243 -10.27 16.04 5.26
C ASP A 243 -10.35 16.26 6.79
N ARG A 244 -11.56 16.47 7.31
CA ARG A 244 -11.78 16.58 8.76
C ARG A 244 -11.37 15.34 9.54
N ALA A 245 -11.48 14.14 8.98
CA ALA A 245 -11.03 12.91 9.62
C ALA A 245 -9.51 12.91 9.86
N ALA A 246 -8.73 13.61 9.01
CA ALA A 246 -7.29 13.73 9.15
C ALA A 246 -6.84 14.81 10.15
N ALA A 247 -7.74 15.71 10.58
CA ALA A 247 -7.42 16.88 11.42
C ALA A 247 -6.90 16.54 12.84
N VAL A 248 -7.04 15.29 13.27
CA VAL A 248 -6.41 14.81 14.51
C VAL A 248 -4.89 14.65 14.40
N ALA A 249 -4.34 14.56 13.18
CA ALA A 249 -2.91 14.40 12.98
C ALA A 249 -2.16 15.73 13.06
N ALA A 250 -0.97 15.70 13.67
CA ALA A 250 -0.16 16.90 13.92
C ALA A 250 0.33 17.63 12.66
N ASP A 251 0.40 16.95 11.50
CA ASP A 251 0.84 17.54 10.22
C ASP A 251 -0.31 17.85 9.26
N HIS A 252 -1.56 17.80 9.73
CA HIS A 252 -2.72 18.12 8.91
C HIS A 252 -2.70 19.59 8.46
N LYS A 253 -3.25 19.83 7.27
CA LYS A 253 -3.45 21.15 6.70
C LYS A 253 -4.87 21.22 6.15
N ASP A 254 -5.69 22.08 6.74
CA ASP A 254 -7.10 22.26 6.41
C ASP A 254 -7.35 22.35 4.91
N GLY A 255 -8.31 21.55 4.43
CA GLY A 255 -8.84 21.59 3.07
C GLY A 255 -7.99 20.88 2.02
N VAL A 256 -6.73 20.56 2.30
CA VAL A 256 -5.83 19.97 1.30
C VAL A 256 -6.31 18.59 0.87
N PHE A 257 -6.75 17.72 1.77
CA PHE A 257 -7.24 16.39 1.36
C PHE A 257 -8.53 16.52 0.56
N ALA A 258 -9.40 17.47 0.91
CA ALA A 258 -10.63 17.70 0.16
C ALA A 258 -10.34 18.15 -1.29
N GLU A 259 -9.47 19.14 -1.48
CA GLU A 259 -9.03 19.63 -2.79
C GLU A 259 -8.44 18.51 -3.65
N ILE A 260 -7.64 17.63 -3.04
CA ILE A 260 -7.03 16.49 -3.74
C ILE A 260 -8.10 15.48 -4.18
N ILE A 261 -9.03 15.12 -3.29
CA ILE A 261 -10.11 14.18 -3.62
C ILE A 261 -10.96 14.73 -4.76
N GLU A 262 -11.29 16.03 -4.73
CA GLU A 262 -12.06 16.70 -5.79
C GLU A 262 -11.29 16.73 -7.12
N ALA A 263 -10.00 17.06 -7.11
CA ALA A 263 -9.14 17.05 -8.29
C ALA A 263 -9.03 15.66 -8.92
N ILE A 264 -8.91 14.61 -8.09
CA ILE A 264 -8.89 13.21 -8.56
C ILE A 264 -10.29 12.74 -8.99
N GLY A 265 -11.36 13.24 -8.38
CA GLY A 265 -12.74 12.92 -8.74
C GLY A 265 -13.19 13.56 -10.05
N GLY A 266 -12.61 14.71 -10.43
CA GLY A 266 -13.00 15.46 -11.62
C GLY A 266 -14.46 15.91 -11.57
N GLY A 267 -14.93 16.32 -10.39
CA GLY A 267 -16.31 16.78 -10.14
C GLY A 267 -17.30 15.68 -9.72
N VAL A 268 -16.89 14.40 -9.70
CA VAL A 268 -17.70 13.31 -9.14
C VAL A 268 -17.47 13.24 -7.62
N ASP A 269 -18.56 13.32 -6.86
CA ASP A 269 -18.52 13.22 -5.39
C ASP A 269 -18.02 11.85 -4.92
N ALA A 270 -17.10 11.87 -3.96
CA ALA A 270 -16.51 10.70 -3.30
C ALA A 270 -17.53 9.84 -2.55
N THR A 271 -18.68 10.40 -2.17
CA THR A 271 -19.77 9.63 -1.53
C THR A 271 -20.26 8.46 -2.40
N GLY A 272 -20.18 8.59 -3.73
CA GLY A 272 -20.64 7.59 -4.69
C GLY A 272 -19.54 6.67 -5.23
N TRP A 273 -18.30 6.76 -4.73
CA TRP A 273 -17.19 5.96 -5.24
C TRP A 273 -17.34 4.49 -4.84
N GLU A 274 -17.10 3.58 -5.80
CA GLU A 274 -17.15 2.13 -5.59
C GLU A 274 -16.07 1.68 -4.59
N LYS A 275 -14.87 2.26 -4.72
CA LYS A 275 -13.78 2.05 -3.78
C LYS A 275 -13.58 3.31 -2.95
N ALA A 276 -13.72 3.18 -1.64
CA ALA A 276 -13.66 4.29 -0.70
C ALA A 276 -12.23 4.82 -0.50
N PRO A 277 -12.04 6.15 -0.37
CA PRO A 277 -10.78 6.72 0.12
C PRO A 277 -10.39 6.23 1.50
N MET A 278 -9.10 6.31 1.82
CA MET A 278 -8.57 5.96 3.13
C MET A 278 -7.66 7.04 3.70
N THR A 279 -7.73 7.26 5.00
CA THR A 279 -6.75 8.05 5.75
C THR A 279 -5.88 7.11 6.59
N CYS A 280 -4.56 7.20 6.41
CA CYS A 280 -3.60 6.52 7.26
C CYS A 280 -3.07 7.47 8.32
N LEU A 281 -3.34 7.16 9.58
CA LEU A 281 -2.80 7.86 10.74
C LEU A 281 -1.53 7.16 11.21
N ALA A 282 -0.42 7.90 11.33
CA ALA A 282 0.85 7.36 11.78
C ALA A 282 1.18 7.79 13.21
N PHE A 283 1.31 6.81 14.09
CA PHE A 283 1.60 6.96 15.51
C PHE A 283 3.09 6.76 15.76
N ARG A 284 3.63 7.55 16.69
CA ARG A 284 5.01 7.47 17.15
C ARG A 284 5.02 7.50 18.67
N SER A 285 6.01 6.85 19.27
CA SER A 285 6.20 6.90 20.72
C SER A 285 6.35 8.34 21.20
N ARG A 286 5.87 8.63 22.42
CA ARG A 286 5.94 9.96 23.08
C ARG A 286 5.22 11.08 22.32
N ARG A 287 4.13 10.75 21.64
CA ARG A 287 3.19 11.70 21.05
C ARG A 287 1.79 11.35 21.51
N ASP A 288 1.01 12.36 21.86
CA ASP A 288 -0.36 12.19 22.37
C ASP A 288 -1.40 12.24 21.24
N VAL A 289 -0.95 12.42 20.00
CA VAL A 289 -1.77 12.42 18.77
C VAL A 289 -0.99 11.76 17.64
N PRO A 290 -1.65 11.31 16.55
CA PRO A 290 -0.96 10.86 15.35
C PRO A 290 0.02 11.92 14.85
N SER A 291 1.25 11.48 14.57
CA SER A 291 2.32 12.35 14.08
C SER A 291 2.11 12.82 12.64
N SER A 292 1.38 12.04 11.84
CA SER A 292 1.04 12.43 10.47
C SER A 292 -0.21 11.74 9.94
N ALA A 293 -0.89 12.39 8.99
CA ALA A 293 -1.92 11.78 8.15
C ALA A 293 -1.41 11.57 6.70
N THR A 294 -1.83 10.47 6.07
CA THR A 294 -1.61 10.23 4.64
C THR A 294 -2.94 9.90 3.99
N LEU A 295 -3.31 10.65 2.96
CA LEU A 295 -4.48 10.37 2.13
C LEU A 295 -4.14 9.28 1.12
N TYR A 296 -5.04 8.31 0.95
CA TYR A 296 -5.03 7.32 -0.11
C TYR A 296 -6.31 7.49 -0.93
N THR A 297 -6.15 8.02 -2.15
CA THR A 297 -7.25 8.26 -3.07
C THR A 297 -7.28 7.14 -4.11
N PRO A 298 -8.34 6.32 -4.16
CA PRO A 298 -8.44 5.21 -5.10
C PRO A 298 -8.66 5.72 -6.52
N LEU A 299 -7.90 5.13 -7.46
CA LEU A 299 -7.99 5.43 -8.87
C LEU A 299 -8.91 4.40 -9.53
N ASP A 300 -8.43 3.18 -9.75
CA ASP A 300 -9.27 2.04 -10.09
C ASP A 300 -10.07 1.53 -8.87
N PRO A 301 -11.39 1.27 -8.98
CA PRO A 301 -12.23 1.29 -10.17
C PRO A 301 -13.07 2.58 -10.37
N ASN A 302 -12.77 3.65 -9.64
CA ASN A 302 -13.57 4.87 -9.68
C ASN A 302 -13.35 5.71 -10.94
N LEU A 303 -12.16 5.61 -11.55
CA LEU A 303 -11.79 6.33 -12.76
C LEU A 303 -11.85 5.39 -13.98
N ALA A 304 -12.19 5.96 -15.14
CA ALA A 304 -12.47 5.19 -16.35
C ALA A 304 -11.30 4.31 -16.82
N ASN A 305 -10.08 4.87 -16.82
CA ASN A 305 -8.86 4.22 -17.29
C ASN A 305 -7.59 4.91 -16.73
N ASP A 306 -6.43 4.33 -17.03
CA ASP A 306 -5.13 4.83 -16.61
C ASP A 306 -4.76 6.17 -17.24
N GLU A 307 -5.28 6.50 -18.43
CA GLU A 307 -5.07 7.81 -19.06
C GLU A 307 -5.68 8.95 -18.23
N VAL A 308 -6.96 8.79 -17.85
CA VAL A 308 -7.66 9.74 -16.98
C VAL A 308 -6.98 9.79 -15.62
N SER A 309 -6.63 8.63 -15.07
CA SER A 309 -5.96 8.52 -13.76
C SER A 309 -4.62 9.26 -13.77
N ALA A 310 -3.80 9.05 -14.80
CA ALA A 310 -2.52 9.73 -14.97
C ALA A 310 -2.67 11.24 -15.11
N ALA A 311 -3.60 11.71 -15.93
CA ALA A 311 -3.84 13.14 -16.11
C ALA A 311 -4.20 13.84 -14.79
N ARG A 312 -5.07 13.22 -13.98
CA ARG A 312 -5.51 13.76 -12.68
C ARG A 312 -4.39 13.72 -11.63
N VAL A 313 -3.60 12.66 -11.58
CA VAL A 313 -2.44 12.60 -10.66
C VAL A 313 -1.34 13.59 -11.06
N MET A 314 -1.10 13.80 -12.36
CA MET A 314 -0.17 14.84 -12.80
C MET A 314 -0.66 16.25 -12.43
N HIS A 315 -1.97 16.48 -12.46
CA HIS A 315 -2.54 17.73 -11.96
C HIS A 315 -2.30 17.89 -10.46
N LEU A 316 -2.57 16.85 -9.66
CA LEU A 316 -2.23 16.79 -8.23
C LEU A 316 -0.75 17.11 -7.96
N MET A 317 0.17 16.48 -8.69
CA MET A 317 1.60 16.73 -8.52
C MET A 317 1.96 18.21 -8.76
N ARG A 318 1.39 18.82 -9.80
CA ARG A 318 1.57 20.26 -10.06
C ARG A 318 1.02 21.13 -8.92
N MET A 319 -0.16 20.82 -8.39
CA MET A 319 -0.73 21.52 -7.23
C MET A 319 0.18 21.40 -5.99
N ALA A 320 0.80 20.23 -5.83
CA ALA A 320 1.71 19.92 -4.73
C ALA A 320 3.15 20.42 -4.92
N GLY A 321 3.47 21.07 -6.05
CA GLY A 321 4.84 21.50 -6.37
C GLY A 321 5.81 20.34 -6.66
N VAL A 322 5.30 19.16 -7.00
CA VAL A 322 6.07 17.97 -7.42
C VAL A 322 6.11 17.92 -8.94
N ASP A 323 7.29 17.72 -9.53
CA ASP A 323 7.43 17.60 -10.99
C ASP A 323 6.73 16.32 -11.50
N PRO A 324 5.70 16.43 -12.37
CA PRO A 324 5.02 15.26 -12.92
C PRO A 324 5.85 14.51 -13.97
N GLY A 325 6.97 15.04 -14.48
CA GLY A 325 7.71 14.42 -15.60
C GLY A 325 8.22 13.01 -15.30
N VAL A 326 8.77 12.78 -14.10
CA VAL A 326 9.26 11.44 -13.70
C VAL A 326 8.07 10.49 -13.46
N TYR A 327 6.95 11.01 -12.95
CA TYR A 327 5.71 10.24 -12.83
C TYR A 327 5.16 9.83 -14.18
N GLU A 328 5.11 10.74 -15.16
CA GLU A 328 4.64 10.45 -16.52
C GLU A 328 5.53 9.39 -17.19
N THR A 329 6.84 9.46 -16.95
CA THR A 329 7.80 8.43 -17.39
C THR A 329 7.49 7.08 -16.74
N ALA A 330 7.19 7.05 -15.43
CA ALA A 330 6.79 5.85 -14.71
C ALA A 330 5.49 5.25 -15.26
N VAL A 331 4.46 6.07 -15.48
CA VAL A 331 3.16 5.62 -16.02
C VAL A 331 3.29 5.11 -17.45
N SER A 332 4.01 5.84 -18.30
CA SER A 332 4.27 5.42 -19.68
C SER A 332 4.97 4.06 -19.71
N ALA A 333 5.85 3.81 -18.75
CA ALA A 333 6.42 2.50 -18.58
C ALA A 333 5.35 1.48 -18.12
N ILE A 334 4.68 1.69 -16.99
CA ILE A 334 3.69 0.72 -16.46
C ILE A 334 2.58 0.38 -17.45
N CYS A 335 2.04 1.37 -18.15
CA CYS A 335 0.81 1.24 -18.95
C CYS A 335 1.10 1.10 -20.45
N GLY A 336 2.25 1.55 -20.94
CA GLY A 336 2.54 1.64 -22.37
C GLY A 336 1.53 2.49 -23.14
N ASP A 337 1.41 2.24 -24.45
CA ASP A 337 0.57 3.04 -25.37
C ASP A 337 -0.95 2.82 -25.20
N ARG A 338 -1.38 1.91 -24.32
CA ARG A 338 -2.78 1.48 -24.17
C ARG A 338 -3.43 1.96 -22.87
N ARG A 339 -2.94 3.06 -22.31
CA ARG A 339 -3.47 3.70 -21.10
C ARG A 339 -4.96 4.07 -21.19
N ASP A 340 -5.49 4.23 -22.40
CA ASP A 340 -6.90 4.48 -22.69
C ASP A 340 -7.82 3.28 -22.35
N ARG A 341 -7.25 2.08 -22.21
CA ARG A 341 -8.00 0.82 -21.99
C ARG A 341 -7.56 0.04 -20.75
N LEU A 342 -6.47 0.46 -20.12
CA LEU A 342 -5.92 -0.20 -18.94
C LEU A 342 -6.43 0.46 -17.65
N ARG A 343 -6.36 -0.30 -16.55
CA ARG A 343 -6.78 0.11 -15.20
C ARG A 343 -5.79 -0.40 -14.15
N ARG A 344 -4.50 -0.17 -14.37
CA ARG A 344 -3.39 -0.64 -13.52
C ARG A 344 -3.14 0.25 -12.32
N LEU A 345 -3.43 1.55 -12.44
CA LEU A 345 -3.19 2.50 -11.37
C LEU A 345 -4.26 2.32 -10.28
N SER A 346 -3.86 1.86 -9.10
CA SER A 346 -4.79 1.43 -8.05
C SER A 346 -5.08 2.55 -7.05
N TRP A 347 -4.05 3.30 -6.67
CA TRP A 347 -4.15 4.40 -5.71
C TRP A 347 -3.16 5.51 -6.04
N VAL A 348 -3.49 6.71 -5.56
CA VAL A 348 -2.49 7.74 -5.29
C VAL A 348 -2.46 8.05 -3.79
N GLY A 349 -1.28 8.04 -3.21
CA GLY A 349 -1.03 8.48 -1.83
C GLY A 349 -0.55 9.91 -1.79
N TYR A 350 -0.98 10.70 -0.81
CA TYR A 350 -0.49 12.06 -0.56
C TYR A 350 -0.21 12.26 0.94
N LYS A 351 0.96 12.81 1.28
CA LYS A 351 1.34 13.10 2.67
C LYS A 351 2.30 14.28 2.77
N HIS A 352 2.50 14.73 4.01
CA HIS A 352 3.43 15.80 4.39
C HIS A 352 3.15 17.09 3.62
N PRO A 353 2.02 17.76 3.86
CA PRO A 353 1.62 18.92 3.05
C PRO A 353 2.63 20.08 3.03
N ALA A 354 3.56 20.15 4.00
CA ALA A 354 4.66 21.10 4.01
C ALA A 354 5.84 20.71 3.10
N ASP A 355 6.04 19.42 2.85
CA ASP A 355 7.02 18.85 1.91
C ASP A 355 6.37 17.67 1.18
N PRO A 356 5.51 17.95 0.18
CA PRO A 356 4.58 16.97 -0.34
C PRO A 356 5.26 15.74 -0.95
N VAL A 357 4.74 14.57 -0.57
CA VAL A 357 5.09 13.30 -1.19
C VAL A 357 3.86 12.68 -1.83
N CYS A 358 3.88 12.55 -3.15
CA CYS A 358 2.88 11.84 -3.93
C CYS A 358 3.36 10.42 -4.20
N THR A 359 2.55 9.41 -3.96
CA THR A 359 2.92 8.00 -4.18
C THR A 359 1.99 7.36 -5.19
N LEU A 360 2.54 6.84 -6.28
CA LEU A 360 1.81 6.02 -7.25
C LEU A 360 1.76 4.56 -6.76
N TYR A 361 0.61 3.92 -6.86
CA TYR A 361 0.44 2.47 -6.63
C TYR A 361 -0.09 1.81 -7.91
N ALA A 362 0.54 0.72 -8.33
CA ALA A 362 0.19 0.01 -9.55
C ALA A 362 0.25 -1.51 -9.38
N GLY A 363 -0.85 -2.18 -9.71
CA GLY A 363 -0.96 -3.64 -9.68
C GLY A 363 -0.33 -4.34 -10.89
N LEU A 364 -0.14 -5.65 -10.75
CA LEU A 364 0.29 -6.52 -11.85
C LEU A 364 -0.88 -6.81 -12.80
N ASN A 365 -1.10 -5.91 -13.77
CA ASN A 365 -2.29 -5.84 -14.61
C ASN A 365 -3.58 -5.57 -13.82
N SER A 366 -4.57 -5.02 -14.49
CA SER A 366 -5.95 -5.31 -14.19
C SER A 366 -6.50 -5.89 -15.49
N PRO A 367 -7.29 -6.98 -15.49
CA PRO A 367 -8.13 -7.21 -16.65
C PRO A 367 -8.97 -5.94 -16.75
N GLY A 368 -8.64 -5.07 -17.71
CA GLY A 368 -9.64 -4.20 -18.24
C GLY A 368 -10.81 -5.13 -18.51
N ARG A 369 -11.99 -4.82 -17.97
CA ARG A 369 -13.20 -5.30 -18.63
C ARG A 369 -13.04 -4.78 -20.06
N GLU A 370 -12.47 -5.59 -20.95
CA GLU A 370 -12.54 -5.30 -22.36
C GLU A 370 -14.03 -5.08 -22.59
N PRO A 371 -14.45 -3.94 -23.17
CA PRO A 371 -15.81 -3.80 -23.61
C PRO A 371 -16.09 -5.05 -24.43
N VAL A 372 -17.05 -5.85 -23.97
CA VAL A 372 -17.60 -6.89 -24.82
C VAL A 372 -18.29 -6.08 -25.92
N ASP A 373 -17.72 -6.13 -27.13
CA ASP A 373 -18.31 -5.53 -28.32
C ASP A 373 -19.77 -5.95 -28.50
#